data_AF-A0AAW1PB45-F1
#
_entry.id   AF-A0AAW1PB45-F1
#
_cell.length_a   1.000
_cell.length_b   1.000
_cell.length_c   1.000
_cell.angle_alpha   90.00
_cell.angle_beta   90.00
_cell.angle_gamma   90.00
#
_symmetry.space_group_name_H-M   'P 1'
#
loop_
_entity.id
_entity.type
_entity.pdbx_description
1 polymer ?
#
loop_
_entity_poly.entity_id
_entity_poly.type
_entity_poly.pdbx_seq_one_letter_code
_entity_poly.pdbx_strand_id
1 'polypeptide(L)'
;MHPRNRYADAEPDFAALSQQYPSLQPYVAVHANGSGSIDFTDLQASRELTRVLLLHDFGIDWAIPPGQLIPPVTNRANYIHWLEDLLQLSSPAGQARVLGLDIGCGANLIYPLLGAAINGWCFVGVDVTDVAIDWAQRNVNANPHLARLIHIRKLPHTSGLNAGVLLPAVQEGETFAFCMCNPPFFESMEEAGQNPSTAFSGTADEMVCPGGELAFVSQMVHDSVQLGKRVHWYTSMVGKKATLKALRKLLHSCHVTALRTTEFFQGRTSRWALAWSFAVDPNLASKPLPRAQPKQQTQSESARRELSVPLGVLPKAVVPKLLPALEAVSERKQQRRGSAAGAVGYASAVYHPSQS
;
A
#
# COMPACT_ATOMS: atom_id res chain seq x y z
N MET A 1 5.84 -6.16 -3.61
CA MET A 1 4.47 -6.66 -3.37
C MET A 1 4.52 -7.92 -2.53
N HIS A 2 3.39 -8.32 -1.93
CA HIS A 2 3.26 -9.58 -1.19
C HIS A 2 3.49 -10.78 -2.14
N PRO A 3 4.17 -11.88 -1.73
CA PRO A 3 4.53 -12.98 -2.64
C PRO A 3 3.34 -13.70 -3.30
N ARG A 4 2.21 -13.80 -2.60
CA ARG A 4 0.96 -14.38 -3.15
C ARG A 4 0.16 -13.42 -4.04
N ASN A 5 0.61 -12.18 -4.19
CA ASN A 5 -0.04 -11.23 -5.07
C ASN A 5 0.18 -11.66 -6.52
N ARG A 6 -0.90 -11.76 -7.31
CA ARG A 6 -0.83 -12.13 -8.74
C ARG A 6 0.17 -11.28 -9.54
N TYR A 7 0.40 -10.04 -9.11
CA TYR A 7 1.30 -9.10 -9.78
C TYR A 7 2.68 -8.97 -9.10
N ALA A 8 3.08 -9.94 -8.27
CA ALA A 8 4.35 -9.89 -7.55
C ALA A 8 5.58 -10.07 -8.46
N ASP A 9 5.45 -10.96 -9.45
CA ASP A 9 6.54 -11.35 -10.33
C ASP A 9 6.54 -10.55 -11.66
N ALA A 10 5.36 -10.20 -12.15
CA ALA A 10 5.18 -9.42 -13.38
C ALA A 10 4.08 -8.36 -13.22
N GLU A 11 4.27 -7.22 -13.87
CA GLU A 11 3.21 -6.21 -14.03
C GLU A 11 2.12 -6.73 -14.98
N PRO A 12 0.89 -6.19 -14.92
CA PRO A 12 -0.14 -6.54 -15.89
C PRO A 12 0.32 -6.20 -17.31
N ASP A 13 0.10 -7.12 -18.26
CA ASP A 13 0.41 -6.88 -19.66
C ASP A 13 -0.64 -5.93 -20.27
N PHE A 14 -0.40 -4.63 -20.18
CA PHE A 14 -1.31 -3.61 -20.69
C PHE A 14 -1.55 -3.72 -22.20
N ALA A 15 -0.56 -4.19 -22.98
CA ALA A 15 -0.72 -4.36 -24.41
C ALA A 15 -1.68 -5.53 -24.72
N ALA A 16 -1.52 -6.66 -24.04
CA ALA A 16 -2.45 -7.79 -24.17
C ALA A 16 -3.87 -7.42 -23.68
N LEU A 17 -3.97 -6.75 -22.52
CA LEU A 17 -5.25 -6.32 -21.97
C LEU A 17 -5.96 -5.33 -22.90
N SER A 18 -5.26 -4.38 -23.51
CA SER A 18 -5.91 -3.43 -24.44
C SER A 18 -6.44 -4.09 -25.72
N GLN A 19 -5.84 -5.20 -26.16
CA GLN A 19 -6.37 -5.98 -27.29
C GLN A 19 -7.64 -6.74 -26.91
N GLN A 20 -7.70 -7.26 -25.67
CA GLN A 20 -8.86 -8.02 -25.19
C GLN A 20 -10.04 -7.13 -24.75
N TYR A 21 -9.73 -5.93 -24.22
CA TYR A 21 -10.71 -4.99 -23.68
C TYR A 21 -10.65 -3.68 -24.48
N PRO A 22 -11.51 -3.51 -25.52
CA PRO A 22 -11.50 -2.31 -26.37
C PRO A 22 -11.69 -1.00 -25.61
N SER A 23 -12.35 -1.03 -24.45
CA SER A 23 -12.52 0.13 -23.57
C SER A 23 -11.23 0.62 -22.93
N LEU A 24 -10.23 -0.25 -22.75
CA LEU A 24 -8.91 0.11 -22.22
C LEU A 24 -7.96 0.63 -23.31
N GLN A 25 -8.21 0.28 -24.56
CA GLN A 25 -7.33 0.58 -25.70
C GLN A 25 -6.99 2.06 -25.88
N PRO A 26 -7.91 3.04 -25.68
CA PRO A 26 -7.57 4.46 -25.76
C PRO A 26 -6.55 4.93 -24.72
N TYR A 27 -6.35 4.18 -23.64
CA TYR A 27 -5.51 4.55 -22.49
C TYR A 27 -4.14 3.86 -22.48
N VAL A 28 -3.86 2.99 -23.46
CA VAL A 28 -2.61 2.21 -23.53
C VAL A 28 -1.76 2.68 -24.69
N ALA A 29 -0.55 3.16 -24.37
CA ALA A 29 0.50 3.38 -25.36
C ALA A 29 1.29 2.09 -25.57
N VAL A 30 1.28 1.55 -26.79
CA VAL A 30 2.06 0.36 -27.15
C VAL A 30 3.39 0.78 -27.79
N HIS A 31 4.49 0.27 -27.25
CA HIS A 31 5.85 0.57 -27.68
C HIS A 31 6.33 -0.40 -28.76
N ALA A 32 7.39 -0.03 -29.48
CA ALA A 32 7.93 -0.83 -30.59
C ALA A 32 8.42 -2.24 -30.17
N ASN A 33 8.77 -2.44 -28.91
CA ASN A 33 9.15 -3.72 -28.32
C ASN A 33 7.94 -4.59 -27.92
N GLY A 34 6.71 -4.13 -28.16
CA GLY A 34 5.46 -4.82 -27.81
C GLY A 34 4.94 -4.55 -26.40
N SER A 35 5.71 -3.90 -25.51
CA SER A 35 5.23 -3.55 -24.17
C SER A 35 4.20 -2.42 -24.22
N GLY A 36 3.20 -2.47 -23.34
CA GLY A 36 2.24 -1.38 -23.13
C GLY A 36 2.58 -0.54 -21.91
N SER A 37 2.20 0.73 -21.92
CA SER A 37 2.25 1.61 -20.74
C SER A 37 0.95 2.41 -20.60
N ILE A 38 0.58 2.73 -19.35
CA ILE A 38 -0.57 3.54 -19.00
C ILE A 38 -0.10 4.81 -18.29
N ASP A 39 -0.75 5.93 -18.58
CA ASP A 39 -0.58 7.17 -17.82
C ASP A 39 -1.42 7.14 -16.54
N PHE A 40 -0.78 6.90 -15.40
CA PHE A 40 -1.45 6.89 -14.09
C PHE A 40 -1.84 8.27 -13.56
N THR A 41 -1.53 9.34 -14.31
CA THR A 41 -2.04 10.69 -14.02
C THR A 41 -3.43 10.93 -14.65
N ASP A 42 -3.84 10.09 -15.60
CA ASP A 42 -5.21 10.07 -16.13
C ASP A 42 -6.13 9.23 -15.21
N LEU A 43 -7.11 9.91 -14.61
CA LEU A 43 -8.11 9.29 -13.74
C LEU A 43 -9.02 8.32 -14.50
N GLN A 44 -9.32 8.57 -15.77
CA GLN A 44 -10.14 7.65 -16.57
C GLN A 44 -9.34 6.41 -16.92
N ALA A 45 -8.08 6.56 -17.32
CA ALA A 45 -7.17 5.43 -17.52
C ALA A 45 -7.05 4.57 -16.26
N SER A 46 -6.86 5.19 -15.10
CA SER A 46 -6.75 4.49 -13.81
C SER A 46 -8.05 3.78 -13.41
N ARG A 47 -9.20 4.42 -13.64
CA ARG A 47 -10.52 3.81 -13.37
C ARG A 47 -10.76 2.61 -14.27
N GLU A 48 -10.50 2.75 -15.56
CA GLU A 48 -10.73 1.69 -16.54
C GLU A 48 -9.76 0.52 -16.35
N LEU A 49 -8.48 0.79 -16.06
CA LEU A 49 -7.54 -0.24 -15.69
C LEU A 49 -8.00 -1.00 -14.44
N THR A 50 -8.46 -0.29 -13.40
CA THR A 50 -8.97 -0.92 -12.18
C THR A 50 -10.14 -1.86 -12.49
N ARG A 51 -11.09 -1.41 -13.31
CA ARG A 51 -12.24 -2.21 -13.75
C ARG A 51 -11.79 -3.45 -14.53
N VAL A 52 -10.89 -3.29 -15.49
CA VAL A 52 -10.38 -4.40 -16.32
C VAL A 52 -9.63 -5.42 -15.48
N LEU A 53 -8.76 -5.00 -14.57
CA LEU A 53 -8.04 -5.93 -13.69
C LEU A 53 -9.00 -6.71 -12.78
N LEU A 54 -10.01 -6.04 -12.20
CA LEU A 54 -11.02 -6.69 -11.37
C LEU A 54 -11.82 -7.74 -12.15
N LEU A 55 -12.25 -7.39 -13.36
CA LEU A 55 -13.01 -8.29 -14.21
C LEU A 55 -12.16 -9.46 -14.70
N HIS A 56 -10.97 -9.17 -15.25
CA HIS A 56 -10.10 -10.16 -15.90
C HIS A 56 -9.55 -11.18 -14.90
N ASP A 57 -9.01 -10.69 -13.78
CA ASP A 57 -8.24 -11.54 -12.87
C ASP A 57 -9.09 -12.10 -11.72
N PHE A 58 -10.18 -11.43 -11.35
CA PHE A 58 -10.98 -11.77 -10.18
C PHE A 58 -12.46 -12.06 -10.50
N GLY A 59 -12.89 -11.87 -11.76
CA GLY A 59 -14.28 -12.08 -12.16
C GLY A 59 -15.26 -11.08 -11.52
N ILE A 60 -14.78 -9.91 -11.11
CA ILE A 60 -15.57 -8.89 -10.41
C ILE A 60 -16.00 -7.83 -11.42
N ASP A 61 -17.31 -7.67 -11.62
CA ASP A 61 -17.88 -6.52 -12.32
C ASP A 61 -17.94 -5.32 -11.36
N TRP A 62 -17.36 -4.19 -11.76
CA TRP A 62 -17.09 -3.10 -10.84
C TRP A 62 -17.26 -1.74 -11.49
N ALA A 63 -17.90 -0.83 -10.77
CA ALA A 63 -18.02 0.57 -11.16
C ALA A 63 -18.12 1.47 -9.92
N ILE A 64 -17.72 2.74 -10.10
CA ILE A 64 -17.87 3.79 -9.09
C ILE A 64 -18.32 5.09 -9.77
N PRO A 65 -18.97 6.01 -9.05
CA PRO A 65 -19.33 7.29 -9.63
C PRO A 65 -18.08 8.16 -9.80
N PRO A 66 -18.15 9.19 -10.67
CA PRO A 66 -17.08 10.19 -10.77
C PRO A 66 -16.76 10.83 -9.41
N GLY A 67 -15.50 11.21 -9.21
CA GLY A 67 -15.04 11.92 -8.01
C GLY A 67 -14.61 11.03 -6.83
N GLN A 68 -15.10 9.79 -6.74
CA GLN A 68 -14.70 8.85 -5.68
C GLN A 68 -13.28 8.32 -5.87
N LEU A 69 -12.68 7.87 -4.77
CA LEU A 69 -11.33 7.29 -4.77
C LEU A 69 -11.26 6.05 -5.65
N ILE A 70 -10.35 6.06 -6.64
CA ILE A 70 -10.07 4.90 -7.49
C ILE A 70 -9.01 4.03 -6.78
N PRO A 71 -9.34 2.78 -6.39
CA PRO A 71 -8.41 1.95 -5.63
C PRO A 71 -7.44 1.18 -6.55
N PRO A 72 -6.11 1.33 -6.40
CA PRO A 72 -5.17 0.50 -7.15
C PRO A 72 -5.26 -0.96 -6.71
N VAL A 73 -5.81 -1.84 -7.56
CA VAL A 73 -6.11 -3.26 -7.25
C VAL A 73 -4.93 -3.98 -6.61
N THR A 74 -3.75 -3.81 -7.20
CA THR A 74 -2.52 -4.45 -6.76
C THR A 74 -2.18 -4.10 -5.30
N ASN A 75 -2.46 -2.85 -4.88
CA ASN A 75 -2.20 -2.38 -3.52
C ASN A 75 -3.13 -3.06 -2.53
N ARG A 76 -4.42 -3.07 -2.88
CA ARG A 76 -5.49 -3.57 -2.03
C ARG A 76 -5.36 -5.08 -1.83
N ALA A 77 -4.94 -5.81 -2.86
CA ALA A 77 -4.61 -7.23 -2.77
C ALA A 77 -3.46 -7.53 -1.80
N ASN A 78 -2.44 -6.66 -1.67
CA ASN A 78 -1.38 -6.87 -0.66
C ASN A 78 -1.94 -6.89 0.77
N TYR A 79 -2.94 -6.06 1.05
CA TYR A 79 -3.57 -6.02 2.37
C TYR A 79 -4.39 -7.30 2.62
N ILE A 80 -5.17 -7.76 1.64
CA ILE A 80 -5.88 -9.04 1.73
C ILE A 80 -4.92 -10.20 2.01
N HIS A 81 -3.81 -10.31 1.28
CA HIS A 81 -2.85 -11.38 1.53
C HIS A 81 -2.14 -11.25 2.89
N TRP A 82 -1.90 -10.04 3.37
CA TRP A 82 -1.36 -9.87 4.71
C TRP A 82 -2.35 -10.29 5.80
N LEU A 83 -3.66 -10.10 5.59
CA LEU A 83 -4.69 -10.63 6.48
C LEU A 83 -4.71 -12.16 6.48
N GLU A 84 -4.47 -12.81 5.33
CA GLU A 84 -4.31 -14.28 5.29
C GLU A 84 -3.16 -14.74 6.19
N ASP A 85 -2.00 -14.06 6.15
CA ASP A 85 -0.86 -14.39 7.01
C ASP A 85 -1.20 -14.23 8.50
N LEU A 86 -1.93 -13.17 8.85
CA LEU A 86 -2.36 -12.92 10.23
C LEU A 86 -3.34 -14.01 10.71
N LEU A 87 -4.27 -14.43 9.87
CA LEU A 87 -5.23 -15.49 10.19
C LEU A 87 -4.56 -16.87 10.28
N GLN A 88 -3.56 -17.15 9.44
CA GLN A 88 -2.72 -18.36 9.57
C GLN A 88 -1.92 -18.37 10.87
N LEU A 89 -1.47 -17.20 11.32
CA LEU A 89 -0.77 -17.07 12.60
C LEU A 89 -1.71 -17.37 13.78
N SER A 90 -2.92 -16.81 13.75
CA SER A 90 -3.94 -17.04 14.76
C SER A 90 -5.31 -16.65 14.22
N SER A 91 -6.30 -17.53 14.42
CA SER A 91 -7.70 -17.31 14.04
C SER A 91 -8.64 -17.53 15.22
N PRO A 92 -9.88 -16.99 15.19
CA PRO A 92 -10.90 -17.29 16.18
C PRO A 92 -11.19 -18.79 16.24
N ALA A 93 -11.29 -19.34 17.46
CA ALA A 93 -11.67 -20.75 17.63
C ALA A 93 -13.15 -20.97 17.27
N GLY A 94 -13.46 -22.11 16.63
CA GLY A 94 -14.84 -22.54 16.40
C GLY A 94 -15.62 -21.79 15.31
N GLN A 95 -14.98 -20.90 14.54
CA GLN A 95 -15.64 -20.24 13.41
C GLN A 95 -15.57 -21.09 12.14
N ALA A 96 -16.72 -21.41 11.56
CA ALA A 96 -16.82 -22.17 10.31
C ALA A 96 -16.43 -21.34 9.07
N ARG A 97 -16.50 -20.00 9.16
CA ARG A 97 -16.16 -19.06 8.09
C ARG A 97 -15.49 -17.83 8.68
N VAL A 98 -14.58 -17.24 7.92
CA VAL A 98 -13.96 -15.95 8.23
C VAL A 98 -14.98 -14.85 7.96
N LEU A 99 -15.27 -14.03 8.98
CA LEU A 99 -16.08 -12.82 8.88
C LEU A 99 -15.19 -11.60 9.14
N GLY A 100 -15.00 -10.77 8.12
CA GLY A 100 -14.26 -9.51 8.18
C GLY A 100 -15.18 -8.30 8.35
N LEU A 101 -14.66 -7.24 8.96
CA LEU A 101 -15.29 -5.92 9.02
C LEU A 101 -14.43 -4.90 8.26
N ASP A 102 -14.99 -4.25 7.25
CA ASP A 102 -14.31 -3.19 6.49
C ASP A 102 -14.86 -1.81 6.89
N ILE A 103 -14.00 -0.98 7.50
CA ILE A 103 -14.35 0.33 8.04
C ILE A 103 -14.05 1.41 7.00
N GLY A 104 -15.11 2.11 6.56
CA GLY A 104 -15.01 3.08 5.47
C GLY A 104 -14.84 2.34 4.14
N CYS A 105 -15.79 1.46 3.82
CA CYS A 105 -15.70 0.60 2.65
C CYS A 105 -15.74 1.39 1.32
N GLY A 106 -16.24 2.64 1.37
CA GLY A 106 -16.32 3.54 0.24
C GLY A 106 -17.26 3.06 -0.86
N ALA A 107 -17.45 3.90 -1.88
CA ALA A 107 -18.23 3.53 -3.06
C ALA A 107 -17.60 2.35 -3.83
N ASN A 108 -16.28 2.18 -3.71
CA ASN A 108 -15.54 1.16 -4.43
C ASN A 108 -15.63 -0.25 -3.85
N LEU A 109 -15.90 -0.42 -2.54
CA LEU A 109 -16.04 -1.72 -1.89
C LEU A 109 -14.91 -2.72 -2.18
N ILE A 110 -13.68 -2.21 -2.40
CA ILE A 110 -12.63 -3.02 -3.01
C ILE A 110 -12.18 -4.18 -2.12
N TYR A 111 -12.14 -3.99 -0.80
CA TYR A 111 -11.66 -5.03 0.10
C TYR A 111 -12.65 -6.18 0.30
N PRO A 112 -13.96 -5.94 0.54
CA PRO A 112 -14.93 -7.03 0.61
C PRO A 112 -15.02 -7.80 -0.69
N LEU A 113 -14.98 -7.13 -1.84
CA LEU A 113 -15.01 -7.79 -3.16
C LEU A 113 -13.78 -8.69 -3.37
N LEU A 114 -12.57 -8.16 -3.14
CA LEU A 114 -11.34 -8.95 -3.29
C LEU A 114 -11.27 -10.10 -2.29
N GLY A 115 -11.58 -9.86 -1.01
CA GLY A 115 -11.53 -10.90 0.01
C GLY A 115 -12.57 -12.01 -0.22
N ALA A 116 -13.77 -11.66 -0.68
CA ALA A 116 -14.78 -12.64 -1.06
C ALA A 116 -14.37 -13.44 -2.31
N ALA A 117 -13.82 -12.79 -3.34
CA ALA A 117 -13.41 -13.46 -4.58
C ALA A 117 -12.17 -14.36 -4.40
N ILE A 118 -11.16 -13.91 -3.65
CA ILE A 118 -9.90 -14.63 -3.45
C ILE A 118 -10.08 -15.76 -2.44
N ASN A 119 -10.76 -15.49 -1.32
CA ASN A 119 -10.75 -16.37 -0.15
C ASN A 119 -12.14 -16.90 0.26
N GLY A 120 -13.22 -16.47 -0.41
CA GLY A 120 -14.58 -16.84 0.00
C GLY A 120 -14.99 -16.29 1.37
N TRP A 121 -14.29 -15.26 1.87
CA TRP A 121 -14.58 -14.64 3.16
C TRP A 121 -15.91 -13.90 3.15
N CYS A 122 -16.59 -13.92 4.29
CA CYS A 122 -17.74 -13.07 4.53
C CYS A 122 -17.28 -11.69 5.01
N PHE A 123 -18.02 -10.64 4.68
CA PHE A 123 -17.73 -9.27 5.07
C PHE A 123 -18.97 -8.52 5.53
N VAL A 124 -18.78 -7.64 6.51
CA VAL A 124 -19.61 -6.47 6.73
C VAL A 124 -18.80 -5.24 6.28
N GLY A 125 -19.27 -4.53 5.27
CA GLY A 125 -18.73 -3.24 4.85
C GLY A 125 -19.53 -2.10 5.45
N VAL A 126 -18.88 -1.17 6.14
CA VAL A 126 -19.54 -0.01 6.75
C VAL A 126 -19.04 1.30 6.16
N ASP A 127 -19.96 2.26 6.02
CA ASP A 127 -19.65 3.64 5.63
C ASP A 127 -20.67 4.61 6.25
N VAL A 128 -20.34 5.90 6.27
CA VAL A 128 -21.20 6.97 6.81
C VAL A 128 -21.92 7.73 5.70
N THR A 129 -21.41 7.70 4.47
CA THR A 129 -21.94 8.48 3.36
C THR A 129 -22.96 7.68 2.54
N ASP A 130 -24.06 8.33 2.13
CA ASP A 130 -25.08 7.71 1.28
C ASP A 130 -24.51 7.23 -0.06
N VAL A 131 -23.64 8.04 -0.67
CA VAL A 131 -23.00 7.71 -1.96
C VAL A 131 -22.17 6.43 -1.86
N ALA A 132 -21.41 6.25 -0.78
CA ALA A 132 -20.63 5.03 -0.58
C ALA A 132 -21.54 3.81 -0.43
N ILE A 133 -22.57 3.91 0.41
CA ILE A 133 -23.51 2.81 0.67
C ILE A 133 -24.26 2.39 -0.60
N ASP A 134 -24.78 3.36 -1.35
CA ASP A 134 -25.52 3.09 -2.59
C ASP A 134 -24.65 2.39 -3.63
N TRP A 135 -23.42 2.85 -3.82
CA TRP A 135 -22.51 2.27 -4.82
C TRP A 135 -21.87 0.97 -4.38
N ALA A 136 -21.56 0.82 -3.09
CA ALA A 136 -21.17 -0.46 -2.52
C ALA A 136 -22.28 -1.51 -2.79
N GLN A 137 -23.54 -1.17 -2.52
CA GLN A 137 -24.65 -2.09 -2.78
C GLN A 137 -24.81 -2.40 -4.29
N ARG A 138 -24.60 -1.43 -5.18
CA ARG A 138 -24.59 -1.66 -6.63
C ARG A 138 -23.48 -2.63 -7.04
N ASN A 139 -22.28 -2.47 -6.50
CA ASN A 139 -21.16 -3.38 -6.78
C ASN A 139 -21.43 -4.80 -6.24
N VAL A 140 -22.08 -4.95 -5.08
CA VAL A 140 -22.54 -6.27 -4.62
C VAL A 140 -23.57 -6.86 -5.60
N ASN A 141 -24.55 -6.08 -6.02
CA ASN A 141 -25.63 -6.54 -6.91
C ASN A 141 -25.13 -6.92 -8.31
N ALA A 142 -24.08 -6.26 -8.80
CA ALA A 142 -23.41 -6.59 -10.06
C ALA A 142 -22.66 -7.94 -10.00
N ASN A 143 -22.40 -8.47 -8.79
CA ASN A 143 -21.70 -9.73 -8.56
C ASN A 143 -22.56 -10.74 -7.78
N PRO A 144 -23.61 -11.34 -8.39
CA PRO A 144 -24.52 -12.27 -7.69
C PRO A 144 -23.81 -13.45 -7.01
N HIS A 145 -22.67 -13.88 -7.55
CA HIS A 145 -21.87 -14.98 -7.00
C HIS A 145 -21.18 -14.62 -5.67
N LEU A 146 -20.99 -13.31 -5.39
CA LEU A 146 -20.41 -12.79 -4.14
C LEU A 146 -21.46 -12.22 -3.19
N ALA A 147 -22.69 -11.95 -3.65
CA ALA A 147 -23.69 -11.22 -2.89
C ALA A 147 -24.02 -11.80 -1.51
N ARG A 148 -24.04 -13.14 -1.38
CA ARG A 148 -24.29 -13.82 -0.10
C ARG A 148 -23.14 -13.71 0.91
N LEU A 149 -21.98 -13.22 0.48
CA LEU A 149 -20.78 -13.10 1.31
C LEU A 149 -20.62 -11.67 1.85
N ILE A 150 -21.27 -10.66 1.26
CA ILE A 150 -21.00 -9.26 1.57
C ILE A 150 -22.29 -8.58 2.02
N HIS A 151 -22.27 -8.03 3.23
CA HIS A 151 -23.34 -7.22 3.78
C HIS A 151 -22.88 -5.76 3.90
N ILE A 152 -23.68 -4.81 3.40
CA ILE A 152 -23.40 -3.37 3.50
C ILE A 152 -24.26 -2.75 4.60
N ARG A 153 -23.64 -1.92 5.45
CA ARG A 153 -24.30 -1.30 6.59
C ARG A 153 -23.94 0.19 6.68
N LYS A 154 -24.96 1.04 6.61
CA LYS A 154 -24.79 2.48 6.85
C LYS A 154 -24.64 2.76 8.34
N LEU A 155 -23.64 3.55 8.70
CA LEU A 155 -23.46 4.09 10.03
C LEU A 155 -24.02 5.51 10.11
N PRO A 156 -24.50 5.94 11.30
CA PRO A 156 -24.92 7.32 11.48
C PRO A 156 -23.73 8.26 11.30
N HIS A 157 -23.98 9.43 10.72
CA HIS A 157 -22.99 10.49 10.58
C HIS A 157 -22.81 11.18 11.94
N THR A 158 -22.05 10.57 12.84
CA THR A 158 -21.84 11.11 14.19
C THR A 158 -20.64 12.05 14.21
N SER A 159 -20.91 13.35 14.34
CA SER A 159 -19.87 14.37 14.50
C SER A 159 -19.39 14.39 15.95
N GLY A 160 -18.24 13.78 16.24
CA GLY A 160 -17.59 13.92 17.55
C GLY A 160 -16.62 12.79 17.89
N LEU A 161 -15.53 13.12 18.58
CA LEU A 161 -14.49 12.18 19.03
C LEU A 161 -15.06 11.03 19.90
N ASN A 162 -16.19 11.25 20.56
CA ASN A 162 -16.80 10.29 21.49
C ASN A 162 -17.72 9.25 20.83
N ALA A 163 -17.99 9.37 19.53
CA ALA A 163 -18.88 8.42 18.84
C ALA A 163 -18.19 7.07 18.52
N GLY A 164 -16.86 7.05 18.53
CA GLY A 164 -16.06 5.90 18.11
C GLY A 164 -16.08 5.70 16.59
N VAL A 165 -15.12 4.90 16.13
CA VAL A 165 -14.98 4.40 14.76
C VAL A 165 -15.44 2.94 14.69
N LEU A 166 -14.99 2.09 15.61
CA LEU A 166 -15.31 0.66 15.64
C LEU A 166 -16.56 0.35 16.47
N LEU A 167 -16.78 1.10 17.56
CA LEU A 167 -17.94 0.90 18.44
C LEU A 167 -19.29 0.93 17.70
N PRO A 168 -19.58 1.92 16.83
CA PRO A 168 -20.84 1.92 16.08
C PRO A 168 -20.89 0.86 14.98
N ALA A 169 -19.73 0.34 14.55
CA ALA A 169 -19.65 -0.64 13.47
C ALA A 169 -19.94 -2.09 13.93
N VAL A 170 -19.66 -2.40 15.20
CA VAL A 170 -19.78 -3.74 15.78
C VAL A 170 -21.07 -3.84 16.62
N GLN A 171 -22.11 -4.49 16.08
CA GLN A 171 -23.39 -4.66 16.79
C GLN A 171 -23.31 -5.73 17.88
N GLU A 172 -24.21 -5.69 18.87
CA GLU A 172 -24.25 -6.65 19.98
C GLU A 172 -24.22 -8.11 19.51
N GLY A 173 -23.41 -8.95 20.16
CA GLY A 173 -23.22 -10.36 19.78
C GLY A 173 -22.35 -10.63 18.55
N GLU A 174 -22.03 -9.62 17.72
CA GLU A 174 -21.14 -9.81 16.58
C GLU A 174 -19.69 -10.05 17.03
N THR A 175 -19.03 -10.98 16.34
CA THR A 175 -17.58 -11.22 16.45
C THR A 175 -16.97 -11.32 15.06
N PHE A 176 -15.75 -10.82 14.90
CA PHE A 176 -15.06 -10.73 13.62
C PHE A 176 -13.67 -11.37 13.70
N ALA A 177 -13.28 -12.07 12.64
CA ALA A 177 -11.93 -12.62 12.50
C ALA A 177 -10.91 -11.49 12.32
N PHE A 178 -11.30 -10.41 11.64
CA PHE A 178 -10.52 -9.20 11.57
C PHE A 178 -11.41 -7.97 11.31
N CYS A 179 -10.89 -6.79 11.63
CA CYS A 179 -11.32 -5.56 10.96
C CYS A 179 -10.18 -4.99 10.12
N MET A 180 -10.52 -4.26 9.07
CA MET A 180 -9.59 -3.55 8.22
C MET A 180 -10.07 -2.14 7.93
N CYS A 181 -9.13 -1.25 7.67
CA CYS A 181 -9.42 0.13 7.37
C CYS A 181 -8.33 0.72 6.47
N ASN A 182 -8.74 1.51 5.48
CA ASN A 182 -7.88 2.45 4.78
C ASN A 182 -8.32 3.87 5.17
N PRO A 183 -7.74 4.46 6.23
CA PRO A 183 -8.29 5.66 6.84
C PRO A 183 -8.14 6.88 5.94
N PRO A 184 -8.98 7.91 6.12
CA PRO A 184 -8.71 9.23 5.56
C PRO A 184 -7.33 9.72 6.05
N PHE A 185 -6.45 10.03 5.10
CA PHE A 185 -5.03 10.23 5.38
C PHE A 185 -4.65 11.67 5.79
N PHE A 186 -5.48 12.64 5.45
CA PHE A 186 -5.14 14.05 5.49
C PHE A 186 -5.93 14.80 6.55
N GLU A 187 -5.36 15.89 7.04
CA GLU A 187 -6.05 16.83 7.92
C GLU A 187 -6.85 17.87 7.12
N SER A 188 -6.47 18.12 5.87
CA SER A 188 -7.18 19.00 4.95
C SER A 188 -7.03 18.57 3.49
N MET A 189 -7.94 19.03 2.62
CA MET A 189 -7.82 18.83 1.18
C MET A 189 -6.62 19.57 0.57
N GLU A 190 -6.16 20.65 1.21
CA GLU A 190 -4.94 21.35 0.82
C GLU A 190 -3.71 20.46 1.01
N GLU A 191 -3.58 19.79 2.15
CA GLU A 191 -2.52 18.81 2.40
C GLU A 191 -2.58 17.67 1.38
N ALA A 192 -3.79 17.22 1.08
CA ALA A 192 -4.04 16.14 0.14
C ALA A 192 -3.60 16.50 -1.31
N GLY A 193 -3.74 17.76 -1.71
CA GLY A 193 -3.36 18.28 -3.02
C GLY A 193 -1.86 18.54 -3.23
N GLN A 194 -1.03 18.45 -2.19
CA GLN A 194 0.42 18.76 -2.27
C GLN A 194 1.26 17.66 -2.94
N ASN A 195 0.68 16.53 -3.35
CA ASN A 195 1.42 15.44 -4.00
C ASN A 195 1.19 15.41 -5.52
N PRO A 196 2.04 16.08 -6.33
CA PRO A 196 1.82 16.24 -7.77
C PRO A 196 2.01 14.95 -8.58
N SER A 197 2.45 13.85 -7.95
CA SER A 197 2.78 12.59 -8.64
C SER A 197 1.66 11.55 -8.66
N THR A 198 0.50 11.87 -8.08
CA THR A 198 -0.68 11.00 -8.06
C THR A 198 -1.90 11.81 -8.45
N ALA A 199 -2.65 11.37 -9.46
CA ALA A 199 -3.92 11.97 -9.80
C ALA A 199 -4.86 11.95 -8.59
N PHE A 200 -5.37 13.12 -8.25
CA PHE A 200 -6.11 13.35 -7.04
C PHE A 200 -7.59 12.95 -7.24
N SER A 201 -7.98 11.78 -6.74
CA SER A 201 -9.38 11.32 -6.68
C SER A 201 -9.77 11.00 -5.24
N GLY A 202 -11.05 11.16 -4.91
CA GLY A 202 -11.57 11.00 -3.56
C GLY A 202 -12.29 12.26 -3.08
N THR A 203 -13.37 12.08 -2.33
CA THR A 203 -14.08 13.19 -1.69
C THR A 203 -13.37 13.62 -0.40
N ALA A 204 -13.76 14.78 0.15
CA ALA A 204 -13.26 15.20 1.46
C ALA A 204 -13.55 14.16 2.54
N ASP A 205 -14.72 13.52 2.51
CA ASP A 205 -15.10 12.48 3.49
C ASP A 205 -14.24 11.20 3.38
N GLU A 206 -13.73 10.88 2.18
CA GLU A 206 -12.82 9.73 1.97
C GLU A 206 -11.37 10.05 2.35
N MET A 207 -10.99 11.33 2.36
CA MET A 207 -9.59 11.76 2.36
C MET A 207 -9.18 12.53 3.61
N VAL A 208 -10.12 13.20 4.27
CA VAL A 208 -9.87 14.13 5.36
C VAL A 208 -10.57 13.70 6.63
N CYS A 209 -9.86 13.80 7.74
CA CYS A 209 -10.48 13.75 9.06
C CYS A 209 -9.81 14.74 10.03
N PRO A 210 -10.55 15.29 11.01
CA PRO A 210 -9.97 16.15 12.04
C PRO A 210 -8.84 15.44 12.80
N GLY A 211 -7.65 16.06 12.89
CA GLY A 211 -6.45 15.46 13.47
C GLY A 211 -5.76 14.41 12.58
N GLY A 212 -6.25 14.25 11.35
CA GLY A 212 -5.72 13.37 10.32
C GLY A 212 -5.69 11.89 10.72
N GLU A 213 -4.95 11.13 9.92
CA GLU A 213 -4.77 9.69 10.09
C GLU A 213 -4.44 9.25 11.53
N LEU A 214 -3.60 10.01 12.23
CA LEU A 214 -3.18 9.67 13.59
C LEU A 214 -4.37 9.69 14.55
N ALA A 215 -5.22 10.72 14.49
CA ALA A 215 -6.39 10.81 15.36
C ALA A 215 -7.39 9.70 15.06
N PHE A 216 -7.66 9.44 13.77
CA PHE A 216 -8.60 8.41 13.34
C PHE A 216 -8.19 7.02 13.85
N VAL A 217 -6.93 6.62 13.60
CA VAL A 217 -6.47 5.29 14.01
C VAL A 217 -6.26 5.22 15.53
N SER A 218 -5.91 6.33 16.20
CA SER A 218 -5.87 6.35 17.67
C SER A 218 -7.26 6.10 18.26
N GLN A 219 -8.31 6.65 17.66
CA GLN A 219 -9.68 6.36 18.07
C GLN A 219 -10.04 4.88 17.86
N MET A 220 -9.64 4.26 16.74
CA MET A 220 -9.79 2.81 16.55
C MET A 220 -9.08 2.01 17.66
N VAL A 221 -7.88 2.45 18.09
CA VAL A 221 -7.17 1.80 19.20
C VAL A 221 -7.97 1.92 20.49
N HIS A 222 -8.49 3.10 20.83
CA HIS A 222 -9.30 3.30 22.04
C HIS A 222 -10.59 2.47 22.03
N ASP A 223 -11.28 2.40 20.89
CA ASP A 223 -12.47 1.56 20.75
C ASP A 223 -12.15 0.07 20.89
N SER A 224 -11.01 -0.36 20.34
CA SER A 224 -10.59 -1.77 20.41
C SER A 224 -10.32 -2.24 21.84
N VAL A 225 -9.94 -1.34 22.75
CA VAL A 225 -9.78 -1.66 24.19
C VAL A 225 -11.13 -2.07 24.80
N GLN A 226 -12.21 -1.40 24.39
CA GLN A 226 -13.56 -1.71 24.87
C GLN A 226 -14.12 -2.98 24.21
N LEU A 227 -13.90 -3.14 22.90
CA LEU A 227 -14.33 -4.32 22.15
C LEU A 227 -13.53 -5.57 22.51
N GLY A 228 -12.30 -5.43 22.97
CA GLY A 228 -11.45 -6.52 23.44
C GLY A 228 -11.32 -7.64 22.41
N LYS A 229 -11.80 -8.84 22.74
CA LYS A 229 -11.69 -10.04 21.90
C LYS A 229 -12.80 -10.19 20.85
N ARG A 230 -13.73 -9.23 20.75
CA ARG A 230 -14.83 -9.28 19.78
C ARG A 230 -14.33 -9.20 18.34
N VAL A 231 -13.21 -8.52 18.11
CA VAL A 231 -12.46 -8.62 16.86
C VAL A 231 -11.14 -9.31 17.17
N HIS A 232 -10.81 -10.37 16.44
CA HIS A 232 -9.61 -11.15 16.71
C HIS A 232 -8.34 -10.45 16.23
N TRP A 233 -8.36 -9.87 15.03
CA TRP A 233 -7.31 -8.95 14.55
C TRP A 233 -7.88 -7.58 14.20
N TYR A 234 -7.50 -6.56 14.94
CA TYR A 234 -7.74 -5.19 14.53
C TYR A 234 -6.63 -4.75 13.60
N THR A 235 -6.95 -4.15 12.45
CA THR A 235 -5.93 -3.72 11.48
C THR A 235 -6.28 -2.37 10.84
N SER A 236 -5.25 -1.61 10.46
CA SER A 236 -5.40 -0.40 9.64
C SER A 236 -4.19 -0.19 8.75
N MET A 237 -4.41 0.34 7.55
CA MET A 237 -3.35 0.93 6.73
C MET A 237 -2.91 2.27 7.30
N VAL A 238 -1.66 2.65 7.02
CA VAL A 238 -1.04 3.92 7.41
C VAL A 238 -0.18 4.46 6.27
N GLY A 239 -0.44 5.68 5.83
CA GLY A 239 0.26 6.44 4.81
C GLY A 239 1.55 7.12 5.30
N LYS A 240 1.69 7.41 6.59
CA LYS A 240 2.87 8.10 7.15
C LYS A 240 3.64 7.24 8.16
N LYS A 241 4.94 7.07 7.95
CA LYS A 241 5.83 6.33 8.88
C LYS A 241 5.87 6.94 10.29
N ALA A 242 5.72 8.26 10.41
CA ALA A 242 5.63 8.96 11.69
C ALA A 242 4.37 8.53 12.47
N THR A 243 3.22 8.46 11.80
CA THR A 243 1.97 7.95 12.39
C THR A 243 2.13 6.53 12.90
N LEU A 244 2.73 5.63 12.10
CA LEU A 244 3.00 4.26 12.52
C LEU A 244 3.82 4.21 13.82
N LYS A 245 4.86 5.04 13.93
CA LYS A 245 5.70 5.10 15.14
C LYS A 245 4.90 5.56 16.37
N ALA A 246 4.01 6.54 16.21
CA ALA A 246 3.15 7.01 17.30
C ALA A 246 2.14 5.95 17.73
N LEU A 247 1.43 5.33 16.77
CA LEU A 247 0.44 4.29 17.04
C LEU A 247 1.04 3.06 17.73
N ARG A 248 2.26 2.66 17.37
CA ARG A 248 2.97 1.56 18.07
C ARG A 248 3.20 1.86 19.55
N LYS A 249 3.50 3.12 19.91
CA LYS A 249 3.65 3.53 21.31
C LYS A 249 2.32 3.50 22.04
N LEU A 250 1.26 4.00 21.41
CA LEU A 250 -0.10 3.96 21.96
C LEU A 250 -0.53 2.51 22.24
N LEU A 251 -0.40 1.62 21.26
CA LEU A 251 -0.74 0.20 21.41
C LEU A 251 0.04 -0.50 22.52
N HIS A 252 1.31 -0.15 22.69
CA HIS A 252 2.10 -0.64 23.81
C HIS A 252 1.52 -0.20 25.16
N SER A 253 1.08 1.07 25.29
CA SER A 253 0.43 1.56 26.51
C SER A 253 -0.95 0.95 26.76
N CYS A 254 -1.61 0.44 25.72
CA CYS A 254 -2.88 -0.29 25.81
C CYS A 254 -2.72 -1.78 26.15
N HIS A 255 -1.49 -2.28 26.35
CA HIS A 255 -1.21 -3.67 26.75
C HIS A 255 -1.79 -4.72 25.79
N VAL A 256 -1.73 -4.47 24.48
CA VAL A 256 -2.16 -5.47 23.47
C VAL A 256 -1.31 -6.74 23.55
N THR A 257 -1.96 -7.89 23.35
CA THR A 257 -1.31 -9.22 23.38
C THR A 257 -0.47 -9.50 22.15
N ALA A 258 -0.79 -8.85 21.02
CA ALA A 258 -0.04 -8.95 19.79
C ALA A 258 0.03 -7.60 19.07
N LEU A 259 1.18 -7.33 18.46
CA LEU A 259 1.39 -6.20 17.56
C LEU A 259 2.18 -6.68 16.34
N ARG A 260 1.69 -6.33 15.15
CA ARG A 260 2.30 -6.63 13.86
C ARG A 260 2.30 -5.38 13.00
N THR A 261 3.32 -5.28 12.15
CA THR A 261 3.42 -4.21 11.16
C THR A 261 4.00 -4.76 9.88
N THR A 262 3.60 -4.21 8.75
CA THR A 262 4.18 -4.53 7.45
C THR A 262 4.33 -3.27 6.61
N GLU A 263 5.03 -3.40 5.48
CA GLU A 263 5.17 -2.35 4.47
C GLU A 263 4.71 -2.91 3.11
N PHE A 264 3.78 -2.19 2.50
CA PHE A 264 3.33 -2.42 1.14
C PHE A 264 4.10 -1.49 0.20
N PHE A 265 5.00 -2.11 -0.57
CA PHE A 265 5.80 -1.40 -1.58
C PHE A 265 5.22 -1.60 -2.98
N GLN A 266 4.91 -0.49 -3.66
CA GLN A 266 4.48 -0.46 -5.05
C GLN A 266 5.04 0.75 -5.79
N GLY A 267 5.94 0.49 -6.73
CA GLY A 267 6.61 1.55 -7.48
C GLY A 267 7.33 2.52 -6.55
N ARG A 268 6.87 3.77 -6.48
CA ARG A 268 7.46 4.84 -5.64
C ARG A 268 6.72 5.08 -4.33
N THR A 269 5.58 4.43 -4.12
CA THR A 269 4.70 4.71 -2.98
C THR A 269 4.79 3.56 -1.98
N SER A 270 5.29 3.87 -0.79
CA SER A 270 5.17 3.00 0.38
C SER A 270 3.88 3.30 1.14
N ARG A 271 3.20 2.26 1.56
CA ARG A 271 2.18 2.28 2.62
C ARG A 271 2.61 1.31 3.71
N TRP A 272 2.25 1.59 4.95
CA TRP A 272 2.43 0.67 6.05
C TRP A 272 1.07 0.11 6.46
N ALA A 273 1.07 -0.99 7.18
CA ALA A 273 -0.11 -1.42 7.92
C ALA A 273 0.31 -1.85 9.31
N LEU A 274 -0.61 -1.71 10.25
CA LEU A 274 -0.50 -2.23 11.60
C LEU A 274 -1.65 -3.18 11.90
N ALA A 275 -1.38 -4.17 12.75
CA ALA A 275 -2.36 -5.10 13.26
C ALA A 275 -2.11 -5.32 14.75
N TRP A 276 -3.16 -5.39 15.54
CA TRP A 276 -3.09 -5.66 16.96
C TRP A 276 -4.22 -6.59 17.42
N SER A 277 -4.04 -7.21 18.57
CA SER A 277 -5.02 -8.14 19.13
C SER A 277 -4.99 -8.17 20.66
N PHE A 278 -6.15 -8.47 21.23
CA PHE A 278 -6.32 -8.86 22.65
C PHE A 278 -6.64 -10.37 22.81
N ALA A 279 -6.77 -11.10 21.71
CA ALA A 279 -7.19 -12.50 21.67
C ALA A 279 -6.05 -13.47 21.33
N VAL A 280 -5.01 -13.00 20.65
CA VAL A 280 -3.88 -13.81 20.18
C VAL A 280 -3.00 -14.20 21.37
N ASP A 281 -2.62 -15.48 21.44
CA ASP A 281 -1.64 -15.96 22.42
C ASP A 281 -0.31 -15.20 22.25
N PRO A 282 0.22 -14.54 23.31
CA PRO A 282 1.51 -13.84 23.26
C PRO A 282 2.67 -14.69 22.73
N ASN A 283 2.65 -16.00 22.95
CA ASN A 283 3.67 -16.92 22.43
C ASN A 283 3.60 -17.03 20.89
N LEU A 284 2.38 -17.08 20.33
CA LEU A 284 2.18 -17.02 18.88
C LEU A 284 2.50 -15.62 18.34
N ALA A 285 2.20 -14.58 19.12
CA ALA A 285 2.53 -13.19 18.80
C ALA A 285 4.04 -12.92 18.74
N SER A 286 4.93 -13.86 19.01
CA SER A 286 6.38 -13.72 18.74
C SER A 286 6.82 -14.29 17.38
N LYS A 287 6.00 -15.17 16.76
CA LYS A 287 6.39 -15.86 15.53
C LYS A 287 6.43 -14.89 14.33
N PRO A 288 7.47 -14.96 13.49
CA PRO A 288 7.55 -14.12 12.30
C PRO A 288 6.45 -14.51 11.29
N LEU A 289 5.84 -13.52 10.65
CA LEU A 289 4.99 -13.76 9.48
C LEU A 289 5.87 -14.13 8.27
N PRO A 290 5.34 -14.87 7.28
CA PRO A 290 6.06 -15.13 6.03
C PRO A 290 6.56 -13.81 5.44
N ARG A 291 7.89 -13.64 5.35
CA ARG A 291 8.45 -12.48 4.65
C ARG A 291 8.37 -12.72 3.16
N ALA A 292 8.08 -11.67 2.40
CA ALA A 292 8.55 -11.64 1.02
C ALA A 292 10.06 -11.87 1.04
N GLN A 293 10.53 -12.96 0.42
CA GLN A 293 11.95 -13.10 0.20
C GLN A 293 12.40 -11.86 -0.56
N PRO A 294 13.47 -11.16 -0.14
CA PRO A 294 14.06 -10.13 -0.97
C PRO A 294 14.31 -10.79 -2.32
N LYS A 295 13.84 -10.18 -3.42
CA LYS A 295 14.33 -10.56 -4.75
C LYS A 295 15.84 -10.56 -4.61
N GLN A 296 16.47 -11.74 -4.70
CA GLN A 296 17.90 -11.78 -4.92
C GLN A 296 18.09 -10.84 -6.10
N GLN A 297 18.84 -9.75 -5.91
CA GLN A 297 19.34 -9.00 -7.03
C GLN A 297 20.04 -10.04 -7.89
N THR A 298 19.39 -10.45 -8.97
CA THR A 298 20.09 -11.16 -10.03
C THR A 298 21.31 -10.30 -10.30
N GLN A 299 22.49 -10.91 -10.23
CA GLN A 299 23.77 -10.29 -10.57
C GLN A 299 23.79 -9.97 -12.08
N SER A 300 22.85 -9.17 -12.56
CA SER A 300 22.68 -8.79 -13.95
C SER A 300 22.65 -7.27 -14.15
N GLU A 301 22.76 -6.46 -13.08
CA GLU A 301 22.90 -4.99 -13.20
C GLU A 301 24.25 -4.43 -12.71
N SER A 302 25.19 -5.28 -12.26
CA SER A 302 26.58 -4.87 -12.06
C SER A 302 27.47 -5.08 -13.30
N ALA A 303 26.95 -5.70 -14.37
CA ALA A 303 27.64 -5.75 -15.66
C ALA A 303 27.42 -4.44 -16.44
N ARG A 304 27.85 -3.31 -15.86
CA ARG A 304 28.43 -2.27 -16.71
C ARG A 304 29.58 -2.97 -17.43
N ARG A 305 29.39 -3.23 -18.72
CA ARG A 305 30.45 -3.65 -19.63
C ARG A 305 31.64 -2.72 -19.43
N GLU A 306 32.61 -3.14 -18.63
CA GLU A 306 34.00 -2.86 -18.92
C GLU A 306 34.23 -3.51 -20.29
N LEU A 307 34.32 -2.68 -21.31
CA LEU A 307 34.95 -3.06 -22.57
C LEU A 307 36.42 -3.34 -22.26
N SER A 308 36.73 -4.53 -21.77
CA SER A 308 38.06 -5.10 -21.90
C SER A 308 38.20 -5.54 -23.35
N VAL A 309 38.71 -4.65 -24.19
CA VAL A 309 39.22 -5.02 -25.50
C VAL A 309 40.42 -5.94 -25.26
N PRO A 310 40.43 -7.19 -25.76
CA PRO A 310 41.65 -7.99 -25.74
C PRO A 310 42.70 -7.24 -26.53
N LEU A 311 43.83 -6.90 -25.91
CA LEU A 311 45.01 -6.39 -26.61
C LEU A 311 45.60 -7.55 -27.43
N GLY A 312 45.02 -7.75 -28.60
CA GLY A 312 45.38 -8.78 -29.55
C GLY A 312 44.46 -8.67 -30.75
N VAL A 313 45.00 -8.12 -31.84
CA VAL A 313 44.36 -7.92 -33.16
C VAL A 313 43.54 -6.62 -33.32
N LEU A 314 44.25 -5.48 -33.39
CA LEU A 314 43.76 -4.29 -34.10
C LEU A 314 44.67 -4.03 -35.31
N PRO A 315 44.12 -3.68 -36.50
CA PRO A 315 44.92 -3.34 -37.68
C PRO A 315 45.83 -2.13 -37.41
N LYS A 316 47.11 -2.20 -37.81
CA LYS A 316 48.16 -1.19 -37.59
C LYS A 316 47.86 0.24 -38.09
N ALA A 317 46.72 0.48 -38.74
CA ALA A 317 46.34 1.78 -39.30
C ALA A 317 45.48 2.67 -38.37
N VAL A 318 45.02 2.18 -37.20
CA VAL A 318 44.05 2.90 -36.36
C VAL A 318 44.65 3.46 -35.06
N VAL A 319 45.86 3.03 -34.67
CA VAL A 319 46.50 3.40 -33.39
C VAL A 319 46.79 4.91 -33.24
N PRO A 320 47.21 5.69 -34.28
CA PRO A 320 47.54 7.10 -34.08
C PRO A 320 46.34 8.03 -33.82
N LYS A 321 45.09 7.57 -33.99
CA LYS A 321 43.89 8.42 -33.84
C LYS A 321 43.14 8.27 -32.51
N LEU A 322 43.49 7.29 -31.68
CA LEU A 322 42.77 6.99 -30.43
C LEU A 322 43.52 7.42 -29.15
N LEU A 323 44.83 7.67 -29.24
CA LEU A 323 45.66 8.04 -28.09
C LEU A 323 45.22 9.36 -27.40
N PRO A 324 44.94 10.46 -28.15
CA PRO A 324 44.58 11.74 -27.52
C PRO A 324 43.24 11.68 -26.75
N ALA A 325 42.32 10.82 -27.17
CA ALA A 325 41.01 10.67 -26.54
C ALA A 325 41.08 9.87 -25.22
N LEU A 326 42.03 8.94 -25.09
CA LEU A 326 42.23 8.14 -23.88
C LEU A 326 42.95 8.93 -22.78
N GLU A 327 43.90 9.78 -23.14
CA GLU A 327 44.61 10.67 -22.20
C GLU A 327 43.66 11.72 -21.58
N ALA A 328 42.77 12.31 -22.39
CA ALA A 328 41.77 13.28 -21.92
C ALA A 328 40.75 12.70 -20.93
N VAL A 329 40.47 11.39 -20.98
CA VAL A 329 39.57 10.70 -20.04
C VAL A 329 40.28 10.41 -18.71
N SER A 330 41.59 10.19 -18.73
CA SER A 330 42.41 9.98 -17.52
C SER A 330 42.57 11.28 -16.72
N GLU A 331 42.85 12.40 -17.38
CA GLU A 331 43.00 13.71 -16.74
C GLU A 331 41.70 14.20 -16.05
N ARG A 332 40.54 13.99 -16.70
CA ARG A 332 39.23 14.32 -16.11
C ARG A 332 38.88 13.48 -14.88
N LYS A 333 39.39 12.23 -14.79
CA LYS A 333 39.23 11.38 -13.60
C LYS A 333 40.15 11.82 -12.45
N GLN A 334 41.35 12.33 -12.73
CA GLN A 334 42.27 12.87 -11.72
C GLN A 334 41.79 14.21 -11.15
N GLN A 335 41.28 15.12 -11.97
CA GLN A 335 40.71 16.40 -11.49
C GLN A 335 39.48 16.22 -10.59
N ARG A 336 38.59 15.25 -10.90
CA ARG A 336 37.42 14.96 -10.05
C ARG A 336 37.76 14.33 -8.70
N ARG A 337 38.91 13.66 -8.57
CA ARG A 337 39.39 13.11 -7.29
C ARG A 337 40.14 14.15 -6.45
N GLY A 338 40.72 15.18 -7.05
CA GLY A 338 41.42 16.26 -6.34
C GLY A 338 40.52 17.27 -5.62
N SER A 339 39.31 17.56 -6.13
CA SER A 339 38.40 18.55 -5.52
C SER A 339 37.61 18.05 -4.31
N ALA A 340 37.65 16.75 -3.98
CA ALA A 340 36.91 16.16 -2.85
C ALA A 340 37.74 16.04 -1.55
N ALA A 341 39.04 16.40 -1.57
CA ALA A 341 39.95 16.25 -0.43
C ALA A 341 40.40 17.58 0.23
N GLY A 342 39.81 18.72 -0.16
CA GLY A 342 40.28 20.07 0.23
C GLY A 342 39.36 20.86 1.16
N ALA A 343 38.60 20.23 2.05
CA ALA A 343 37.73 20.95 3.01
C ALA A 343 37.60 20.25 4.36
N VAL A 344 38.71 19.94 5.05
CA VAL A 344 38.71 19.62 6.50
C VAL A 344 40.04 20.05 7.14
N GLY A 345 39.96 20.93 8.16
CA GLY A 345 41.05 21.30 9.10
C GLY A 345 41.58 22.73 8.89
N TYR A 346 41.83 23.59 9.87
CA TYR A 346 41.82 23.53 11.34
C TYR A 346 41.82 25.00 11.83
N ALA A 347 41.09 25.34 12.89
CA ALA A 347 41.42 26.50 13.72
C ALA A 347 40.98 26.22 15.16
N SER A 348 41.96 25.90 16.01
CA SER A 348 41.82 25.75 17.45
C SER A 348 42.91 26.59 18.10
N ALA A 349 42.53 27.55 18.95
CA ALA A 349 43.38 28.15 19.96
C ALA A 349 42.48 28.63 21.12
N VAL A 350 42.45 27.88 22.22
CA VAL A 350 43.15 28.13 23.50
C VAL A 350 42.37 29.07 24.42
N TYR A 351 41.78 28.49 25.46
CA TYR A 351 41.55 29.19 26.73
C TYR A 351 41.84 28.23 27.88
N HIS A 352 42.79 28.61 28.74
CA HIS A 352 43.23 27.88 29.93
C HIS A 352 42.31 28.18 31.13
N PRO A 353 42.14 27.24 32.08
CA PRO A 353 41.52 27.51 33.36
C PRO A 353 42.58 27.82 34.43
N SER A 354 42.29 28.78 35.30
CA SER A 354 42.93 28.89 36.62
C SER A 354 41.90 29.31 37.65
N GLN A 355 41.89 28.58 38.76
CA GLN A 355 41.05 28.78 39.94
C GLN A 355 41.42 30.06 40.70
N SER A 356 40.41 30.66 41.34
CA SER A 356 40.42 31.09 42.75
C SER A 356 38.98 31.28 43.21
#